data_AF-A0A6I9Z0G3-F1
#
_entry.id   AF-A0A6I9Z0G3-F1
#
_cell.length_a   1.000
_cell.length_b   1.000
_cell.length_c   1.000
_cell.angle_alpha   90.00
_cell.angle_beta   90.00
_cell.angle_gamma   90.00
#
_symmetry.space_group_name_H-M   'P 1'
#
loop_
_entity.id
_entity.type
_entity.pdbx_description
1 polymer ?
#
loop_
_entity_poly.entity_id
_entity_poly.type
_entity_poly.pdbx_seq_one_letter_code
_entity_poly.pdbx_strand_id
1 'polypeptide(L)'
;MAEGKTGGAGLFAKRVQKQFSRAQEKVLQKLGKTVETKDEQFEQSAYNFQQQQIEGQKLYKELKAFLIAVKGMHESSKKVSETLQEIYCDEWNGHEELKAIVQSNDLLWEDYEEKLADQAIRTMDNYLSQFNEIKERIAKRGRKLVDYDISRHHLETLQNAKKKDEVKIAKAEEEFYKAQTVFEELNKELREELPVLYNSRIACYVTIFQNISNLRDIFYKEMSKLNHDLYDVMSKLENQ
;
A
#
# COMPACT_ATOMS: atom_id res chain seq x y z
N MET A 1 35.75 40.13 6.96
CA MET A 1 34.51 39.32 7.03
C MET A 1 34.70 38.11 6.12
N ALA A 2 34.75 36.91 6.69
CA ALA A 2 34.71 35.66 5.94
C ALA A 2 33.93 34.64 6.78
N GLU A 3 32.63 34.54 6.51
CA GLU A 3 31.77 33.52 7.11
C GLU A 3 31.97 32.19 6.36
N GLY A 4 32.55 31.23 7.06
CA GLY A 4 32.77 29.87 6.55
C GLY A 4 31.49 29.02 6.63
N LYS A 5 31.09 28.47 5.49
CA LYS A 5 30.06 27.42 5.37
C LYS A 5 30.51 26.14 6.09
N THR A 6 30.06 25.90 7.32
CA THR A 6 30.36 24.69 8.12
C THR A 6 29.12 23.83 8.44
N GLY A 7 28.04 23.95 7.65
CA GLY A 7 26.77 23.28 7.95
C GLY A 7 26.68 21.78 7.64
N GLY A 8 27.33 21.29 6.57
CA GLY A 8 27.08 19.94 6.04
C GLY A 8 27.76 18.79 6.81
N ALA A 9 29.07 18.91 7.07
CA ALA A 9 29.86 17.86 7.72
C ALA A 9 29.47 17.65 9.20
N GLY A 10 29.13 18.73 9.92
CA GLY A 10 28.72 18.66 11.32
C GLY A 10 27.36 17.98 11.54
N LEU A 11 26.41 18.18 10.62
CA LEU A 11 25.12 17.50 10.64
C LEU A 11 25.26 15.99 10.34
N PHE A 12 26.13 15.65 9.39
CA PHE A 12 26.45 14.26 9.07
C PHE A 12 27.11 13.55 10.27
N ALA A 13 28.12 14.15 10.89
CA ALA A 13 28.78 13.60 12.07
C ALA A 13 27.81 13.39 13.25
N LYS A 14 26.94 14.37 13.54
CA LYS A 14 25.89 14.23 14.57
C LYS A 14 24.91 13.10 14.25
N ARG A 15 24.55 12.91 12.98
CA ARG A 15 23.64 11.83 12.56
C ARG A 15 24.29 10.45 12.74
N VAL A 16 25.56 10.32 12.37
CA VAL A 16 26.35 9.10 12.56
C VAL A 16 26.49 8.80 14.05
N GLN A 17 26.83 9.80 14.88
CA GLN A 17 26.92 9.63 16.34
C GLN A 17 25.60 9.13 16.93
N LYS A 18 24.45 9.71 16.56
CA LYS A 18 23.13 9.22 16.99
C LYS A 18 22.84 7.79 16.55
N GLN A 19 23.28 7.39 15.36
CA GLN A 19 23.11 6.00 14.90
C GLN A 19 23.92 5.02 15.76
N PHE A 20 25.17 5.35 16.08
CA PHE A 20 26.00 4.53 16.97
C PHE A 20 25.41 4.42 18.38
N SER A 21 24.99 5.54 18.98
CA SER A 21 24.38 5.53 20.32
C SER A 21 23.09 4.69 20.36
N ARG A 22 22.23 4.77 19.34
CA ARG A 22 21.02 3.93 19.25
C ARG A 22 21.32 2.45 19.12
N ALA A 23 22.34 2.09 18.33
CA ALA A 23 22.74 0.70 18.16
C ALA A 23 23.26 0.13 19.49
N GLN A 24 24.05 0.92 20.23
CA GLN A 24 24.55 0.55 21.55
C GLN A 24 23.39 0.35 22.55
N GLU A 25 22.44 1.28 22.63
CA GLU A 25 21.31 1.19 23.57
C GLU A 25 20.47 -0.06 23.32
N LYS A 26 20.11 -0.34 22.04
CA LYS A 26 19.35 -1.55 21.69
C LYS A 26 20.04 -2.84 22.12
N VAL A 27 21.38 -2.88 22.07
CA VAL A 27 22.14 -4.04 22.55
C VAL A 27 22.08 -4.14 24.07
N LEU A 28 22.19 -3.03 24.79
CA LEU A 28 22.08 -3.00 26.25
C LEU A 28 20.69 -3.42 26.75
N GLN A 29 19.63 -2.96 26.09
CA GLN A 29 18.24 -3.35 26.38
C GLN A 29 18.05 -4.86 26.16
N LYS A 30 18.51 -5.41 25.03
CA LYS A 30 18.45 -6.86 24.75
C LYS A 30 19.23 -7.72 25.74
N LEU A 31 20.29 -7.16 26.33
CA LEU A 31 21.09 -7.83 27.37
C LEU A 31 20.52 -7.63 28.78
N GLY A 32 19.37 -6.95 28.93
CA GLY A 32 18.75 -6.63 30.22
C GLY A 32 19.54 -5.63 31.06
N LYS A 33 20.48 -4.90 30.46
CA LYS A 33 21.36 -3.96 31.17
C LYS A 33 20.75 -2.57 31.32
N THR A 34 19.77 -2.22 30.49
CA THR A 34 18.96 -1.00 30.58
C THR A 34 17.47 -1.34 30.46
N VAL A 35 16.61 -0.56 31.11
CA VAL A 35 15.16 -0.76 31.09
C VAL A 35 14.57 -0.15 29.81
N GLU A 36 14.00 -0.99 28.96
CA GLU A 36 13.27 -0.59 27.77
C GLU A 36 11.85 -0.13 28.12
N THR A 37 11.41 0.98 27.54
CA THR A 37 10.01 1.39 27.61
C THR A 37 9.17 0.47 26.72
N LYS A 38 8.39 -0.43 27.33
CA LYS A 38 7.44 -1.30 26.61
C LYS A 38 6.13 -0.58 26.33
N ASP A 39 5.64 -0.69 25.10
CA ASP A 39 4.37 -0.11 24.67
C ASP A 39 3.54 -1.15 23.92
N GLU A 40 2.98 -2.10 24.68
CA GLU A 40 2.25 -3.25 24.16
C GLU A 40 1.07 -2.84 23.25
N GLN A 41 0.39 -1.74 23.58
CA GLN A 41 -0.73 -1.23 22.79
C GLN A 41 -0.26 -0.73 21.41
N PHE A 42 0.87 0.00 21.37
CA PHE A 42 1.44 0.43 20.10
C PHE A 42 2.00 -0.76 19.30
N GLU A 43 2.63 -1.72 19.96
CA GLU A 43 3.14 -2.94 19.33
C GLU A 43 2.03 -3.74 18.65
N GLN A 44 0.87 -3.90 19.31
CA GLN A 44 -0.31 -4.52 18.69
C GLN A 44 -0.81 -3.73 17.48
N SER A 45 -0.82 -2.40 17.56
CA SER A 45 -1.22 -1.53 16.44
C SER A 45 -0.27 -1.64 15.25
N ALA A 46 1.05 -1.69 15.52
CA ALA A 46 2.07 -1.89 14.50
C ALA A 46 2.01 -3.29 13.87
N TYR A 47 1.69 -4.32 14.67
CA TYR A 47 1.44 -5.67 14.17
C TYR A 47 0.24 -5.70 13.22
N ASN A 48 -0.89 -5.11 13.64
CA ASN A 48 -2.10 -5.01 12.82
C ASN A 48 -1.83 -4.28 11.50
N PHE A 49 -1.09 -3.17 11.55
CA PHE A 49 -0.64 -2.42 10.37
C PHE A 49 0.16 -3.31 9.41
N GLN A 50 1.12 -4.09 9.93
CA GLN A 50 1.94 -4.98 9.10
C GLN A 50 1.09 -6.09 8.46
N GLN A 51 0.19 -6.72 9.21
CA GLN A 51 -0.70 -7.75 8.67
C GLN A 51 -1.61 -7.18 7.58
N GLN A 52 -2.23 -6.02 7.84
CA GLN A 52 -3.07 -5.33 6.87
C GLN A 52 -2.31 -4.97 5.58
N GLN A 53 -1.03 -4.55 5.68
CA GLN A 53 -0.18 -4.30 4.52
C GLN A 53 0.05 -5.59 3.71
N ILE A 54 0.37 -6.69 4.38
CA ILE A 54 0.65 -7.99 3.74
C ILE A 54 -0.60 -8.52 3.04
N GLU A 55 -1.75 -8.49 3.72
CA GLU A 55 -3.05 -8.89 3.16
C GLU A 55 -3.41 -8.04 1.95
N GLY A 56 -3.22 -6.72 2.05
CA GLY A 56 -3.47 -5.82 0.94
C GLY A 56 -2.56 -6.08 -0.26
N GLN A 57 -1.26 -6.30 -0.04
CA GLN A 57 -0.32 -6.64 -1.11
C GLN A 57 -0.67 -7.98 -1.78
N LYS A 58 -1.14 -8.96 -0.99
CA LYS A 58 -1.62 -10.24 -1.51
C LYS A 58 -2.82 -10.01 -2.42
N LEU A 59 -3.85 -9.30 -1.96
CA LEU A 59 -5.02 -8.99 -2.78
C LEU A 59 -4.65 -8.23 -4.07
N TYR A 60 -3.79 -7.22 -3.98
CA TYR A 60 -3.34 -6.46 -5.14
C TYR A 60 -2.65 -7.33 -6.19
N LYS A 61 -1.80 -8.28 -5.75
CA LYS A 61 -1.19 -9.27 -6.65
C LYS A 61 -2.24 -10.13 -7.35
N GLU A 62 -3.24 -10.61 -6.62
CA GLU A 62 -4.32 -11.42 -7.20
C GLU A 62 -5.20 -10.61 -8.16
N LEU A 63 -5.48 -9.33 -7.87
CA LEU A 63 -6.22 -8.44 -8.78
C LEU A 63 -5.47 -8.23 -10.11
N LYS A 64 -4.14 -8.05 -10.06
CA LYS A 64 -3.32 -7.97 -11.27
C LYS A 64 -3.32 -9.27 -12.06
N ALA A 65 -3.19 -10.41 -11.38
CA ALA A 65 -3.26 -11.71 -12.01
C ALA A 65 -4.64 -11.94 -12.68
N PHE A 66 -5.71 -11.51 -12.01
CA PHE A 66 -7.06 -11.56 -12.55
C PHE A 66 -7.20 -10.73 -13.83
N LEU A 67 -6.72 -9.48 -13.86
CA LEU A 67 -6.75 -8.66 -15.08
C LEU A 67 -5.91 -9.27 -16.22
N ILE A 68 -4.74 -9.84 -15.91
CA ILE A 68 -3.93 -10.55 -16.91
C ILE A 68 -4.71 -11.74 -17.50
N ALA A 69 -5.43 -12.49 -16.67
CA ALA A 69 -6.27 -13.59 -17.14
C ALA A 69 -7.45 -13.11 -18.00
N VAL A 70 -8.08 -11.99 -17.65
CA VAL A 70 -9.13 -11.34 -18.46
C VAL A 70 -8.58 -10.98 -19.85
N LYS A 71 -7.40 -10.34 -19.90
CA LYS A 71 -6.71 -10.01 -21.16
C LYS A 71 -6.40 -11.23 -22.01
N GLY A 72 -5.98 -12.32 -21.37
CA GLY A 72 -5.74 -13.59 -22.06
C GLY A 72 -7.02 -14.20 -22.65
N MET A 73 -8.14 -14.07 -21.95
CA MET A 73 -9.44 -14.52 -22.44
C MET A 73 -9.93 -13.66 -23.62
N HIS A 74 -9.81 -12.35 -23.51
CA HIS A 74 -10.13 -11.41 -24.59
C HIS A 74 -9.34 -11.74 -25.86
N GLU A 75 -8.02 -11.81 -25.77
CA GLU A 75 -7.16 -12.14 -26.93
C GLU A 75 -7.52 -13.49 -27.58
N SER A 76 -7.90 -14.48 -26.76
CA SER A 76 -8.32 -15.79 -27.25
C SER A 76 -9.69 -15.73 -27.95
N SER A 77 -10.65 -15.01 -27.36
CA SER A 77 -11.98 -14.77 -27.94
C SER A 77 -11.88 -14.01 -29.27
N LYS A 78 -11.02 -13.00 -29.33
CA LYS A 78 -10.75 -12.20 -30.53
C LYS A 78 -10.26 -13.07 -31.68
N LYS A 79 -9.23 -13.90 -31.45
CA LYS A 79 -8.70 -14.82 -32.48
C LYS A 79 -9.74 -15.77 -33.06
N VAL A 80 -10.58 -16.36 -32.20
CA VAL A 80 -11.68 -17.24 -32.66
C VAL A 80 -12.66 -16.45 -33.54
N SER A 81 -12.99 -15.23 -33.14
CA SER A 81 -13.92 -14.35 -33.86
C SER A 81 -13.36 -13.87 -35.19
N GLU A 82 -12.08 -13.51 -35.24
CA GLU A 82 -11.36 -13.12 -36.46
C GLU A 82 -11.27 -14.30 -37.45
N THR A 83 -10.91 -15.49 -36.97
CA THR A 83 -10.91 -16.70 -37.83
C THR A 83 -12.31 -16.99 -38.35
N LEU A 84 -13.35 -16.84 -37.53
CA LEU A 84 -14.74 -17.01 -37.99
C LEU A 84 -15.08 -16.01 -39.10
N GLN A 85 -14.71 -14.73 -38.97
CA GLN A 85 -14.91 -13.75 -40.04
C GLN A 85 -14.17 -14.11 -41.33
N GLU A 86 -12.91 -14.54 -41.23
CA GLU A 86 -12.10 -14.89 -42.40
C GLU A 86 -12.70 -16.05 -43.21
N ILE A 87 -13.31 -17.02 -42.54
CA ILE A 87 -13.92 -18.19 -43.19
C ILE A 87 -15.39 -17.97 -43.57
N TYR A 88 -16.00 -16.85 -43.17
CA TYR A 88 -17.41 -16.53 -43.45
C TYR A 88 -17.53 -15.77 -44.76
N CYS A 89 -17.95 -16.44 -45.83
CA CYS A 89 -18.01 -15.85 -47.17
C CYS A 89 -18.91 -14.60 -47.22
N ASP A 90 -18.49 -13.58 -47.98
CA ASP A 90 -19.18 -12.29 -48.10
C ASP A 90 -20.63 -12.41 -48.64
N GLU A 91 -20.91 -13.49 -49.38
CA GLU A 91 -22.21 -13.80 -49.96
C GLU A 91 -23.18 -14.55 -49.02
N TRP A 92 -22.69 -14.96 -47.85
CA TRP A 92 -23.50 -15.66 -46.85
C TRP A 92 -24.37 -14.69 -46.06
N ASN A 93 -25.61 -15.09 -45.80
CA ASN A 93 -26.55 -14.34 -44.99
C ASN A 93 -25.93 -14.05 -43.62
N GLY A 94 -25.99 -12.80 -43.17
CA GLY A 94 -25.47 -12.39 -41.86
C GLY A 94 -23.98 -12.01 -41.82
N HIS A 95 -23.26 -11.94 -42.95
CA HIS A 95 -21.85 -11.52 -42.99
C HIS A 95 -21.60 -10.15 -42.30
N GLU A 96 -22.37 -9.11 -42.65
CA GLU A 96 -22.23 -7.78 -42.03
C GLU A 96 -22.65 -7.76 -40.54
N GLU A 97 -23.63 -8.60 -40.18
CA GLU A 97 -24.10 -8.74 -38.80
C GLU A 97 -23.01 -9.39 -37.92
N LEU A 98 -22.37 -10.45 -38.42
CA LEU A 98 -21.21 -11.08 -37.79
C LEU A 98 -20.07 -10.07 -37.59
N LYS A 99 -19.80 -9.25 -38.60
CA LYS A 99 -18.76 -8.22 -38.50
C LYS A 99 -19.01 -7.23 -37.37
N ALA A 100 -20.26 -6.76 -37.24
CA ALA A 100 -20.67 -5.87 -36.16
C ALA A 100 -20.59 -6.53 -34.77
N ILE A 101 -20.97 -7.82 -34.66
CA ILE A 101 -20.90 -8.58 -33.41
C ILE A 101 -19.46 -8.68 -32.91
N VAL A 102 -18.52 -9.04 -33.77
CA VAL A 102 -17.10 -9.19 -33.39
C VAL A 102 -16.50 -7.85 -32.97
N GLN A 103 -16.79 -6.76 -33.69
CA GLN A 103 -16.33 -5.42 -33.30
C GLN A 103 -16.90 -5.01 -31.94
N SER A 104 -18.19 -5.29 -31.70
CA SER A 104 -18.83 -4.98 -30.42
C SER A 104 -18.27 -5.83 -29.28
N ASN A 105 -17.92 -7.10 -29.55
CA ASN A 105 -17.27 -7.98 -28.59
C ASN A 105 -15.90 -7.46 -28.18
N ASP A 106 -15.07 -7.03 -29.15
CA ASP A 106 -13.74 -6.43 -28.89
C ASP A 106 -13.85 -5.19 -27.99
N LEU A 107 -14.75 -4.26 -28.35
CA LEU A 107 -15.00 -3.03 -27.57
C LEU A 107 -15.50 -3.33 -26.14
N LEU A 108 -16.36 -4.34 -25.97
CA LEU A 108 -16.88 -4.72 -24.67
C LEU A 108 -15.78 -5.30 -23.76
N TRP A 109 -14.86 -6.09 -24.32
CA TRP A 109 -13.69 -6.56 -23.58
C TRP A 109 -12.73 -5.43 -23.21
N GLU A 110 -12.42 -4.53 -24.14
CA GLU A 110 -11.56 -3.37 -23.88
C GLU A 110 -12.09 -2.49 -22.75
N ASP A 111 -13.39 -2.16 -22.78
CA ASP A 111 -14.06 -1.37 -21.73
C ASP A 111 -14.02 -2.08 -20.37
N TYR A 112 -14.25 -3.40 -20.35
CA TYR A 112 -14.20 -4.18 -19.10
C TYR A 112 -12.78 -4.24 -18.52
N GLU A 113 -11.76 -4.42 -19.36
CA GLU A 113 -10.36 -4.38 -18.95
C GLU A 113 -9.94 -3.03 -18.38
N GLU A 114 -10.29 -1.94 -19.08
CA GLU A 114 -9.97 -0.58 -18.65
C GLU A 114 -10.65 -0.27 -17.31
N LYS A 115 -11.94 -0.59 -17.18
CA LYS A 115 -12.68 -0.36 -15.93
C LYS A 115 -12.18 -1.23 -14.79
N LEU A 116 -11.76 -2.47 -15.03
CA LEU A 116 -11.13 -3.30 -13.99
C LEU A 116 -9.78 -2.70 -13.54
N ALA A 117 -8.96 -2.24 -14.48
CA ALA A 117 -7.68 -1.60 -14.17
C ALA A 117 -7.88 -0.33 -13.34
N ASP A 118 -8.88 0.49 -13.69
CA ASP A 118 -9.14 1.74 -12.99
C ASP A 118 -9.89 1.51 -11.66
N GLN A 119 -11.03 0.85 -11.66
CA GLN A 119 -11.93 0.81 -10.52
C GLN A 119 -11.52 -0.21 -9.44
N ALA A 120 -10.74 -1.23 -9.79
CA ALA A 120 -10.24 -2.23 -8.84
C ALA A 120 -8.74 -2.09 -8.58
N ILE A 121 -7.90 -2.13 -9.62
CA ILE A 121 -6.44 -2.14 -9.45
C ILE A 121 -5.93 -0.79 -8.94
N ARG A 122 -6.30 0.33 -9.57
CA ARG A 122 -5.88 1.66 -9.12
C ARG A 122 -6.42 1.98 -7.72
N THR A 123 -7.67 1.61 -7.42
CA THR A 123 -8.24 1.74 -6.07
C THR A 123 -7.37 1.04 -5.02
N MET A 124 -6.94 -0.20 -5.29
CA MET A 124 -6.07 -0.94 -4.38
C MET A 124 -4.67 -0.35 -4.28
N ASP A 125 -4.11 0.13 -5.39
CA ASP A 125 -2.80 0.79 -5.43
C ASP A 125 -2.78 2.06 -4.58
N ASN A 126 -3.79 2.91 -4.74
CA ASN A 126 -3.99 4.12 -3.95
C ASN A 126 -4.10 3.80 -2.46
N TYR A 127 -4.86 2.77 -2.09
CA TYR A 127 -4.95 2.31 -0.72
C TYR A 127 -3.59 1.86 -0.16
N LEU A 128 -2.83 1.07 -0.92
CA LEU A 128 -1.51 0.57 -0.50
C LEU A 128 -0.45 1.68 -0.40
N SER A 129 -0.57 2.76 -1.18
CA SER A 129 0.37 3.89 -1.14
C SER A 129 0.46 4.54 0.24
N GLN A 130 -0.65 4.55 1.01
CA GLN A 130 -0.74 5.13 2.36
C GLN A 130 0.21 4.43 3.35
N PHE A 131 0.51 3.15 3.12
CA PHE A 131 1.35 2.37 4.04
C PHE A 131 2.82 2.81 4.00
N ASN A 132 3.31 3.37 2.90
CA ASN A 132 4.73 3.75 2.80
C ASN A 132 5.08 4.88 3.77
N GLU A 133 4.28 5.94 3.78
CA GLU A 133 4.48 7.09 4.67
C GLU A 133 4.34 6.70 6.15
N ILE A 134 3.29 5.95 6.48
CA ILE A 134 3.03 5.52 7.86
C ILE A 134 4.14 4.58 8.34
N LYS A 135 4.64 3.67 7.49
CA LYS A 135 5.77 2.78 7.82
C LYS A 135 7.04 3.57 8.16
N GLU A 136 7.34 4.63 7.42
CA GLU A 136 8.49 5.49 7.73
C GLU A 136 8.34 6.21 9.07
N ARG A 137 7.12 6.65 9.39
CA ARG A 137 6.79 7.28 10.67
C ARG A 137 6.85 6.31 11.84
N ILE A 138 6.35 5.07 11.71
CA ILE A 138 6.53 4.00 12.71
C ILE A 138 8.03 3.78 12.97
N ALA A 139 8.84 3.66 11.91
CA ALA A 139 10.28 3.49 12.05
C ALA A 139 10.95 4.72 12.70
N LYS A 140 10.47 5.93 12.40
CA LYS A 140 10.92 7.18 13.04
C LYS A 140 10.58 7.19 14.52
N ARG A 141 9.35 6.85 14.91
CA ARG A 141 8.92 6.71 16.30
C ARG A 141 9.83 5.73 17.06
N GLY A 142 10.09 4.55 16.50
CA GLY A 142 11.01 3.58 17.14
C GLY A 142 12.42 4.13 17.36
N ARG A 143 12.95 4.95 16.45
CA ARG A 143 14.24 5.64 16.67
C ARG A 143 14.16 6.72 17.74
N LYS A 144 13.01 7.38 17.89
CA LYS A 144 12.78 8.43 18.88
C LYS A 144 12.54 7.89 20.28
N LEU A 145 11.91 6.73 20.40
CA LEU A 145 11.81 6.00 21.67
C LEU A 145 13.19 5.68 22.22
N VAL A 146 14.10 5.20 21.36
CA VAL A 146 15.49 4.94 21.78
C VAL A 146 16.23 6.22 22.16
N ASP A 147 16.06 7.33 21.40
CA ASP A 147 16.64 8.63 21.78
C ASP A 147 16.13 9.07 23.17
N TYR A 148 14.84 8.88 23.45
CA TYR A 148 14.21 9.17 24.75
C TYR A 148 14.78 8.32 25.89
N ASP A 149 14.87 6.99 25.70
CA ASP A 149 15.41 6.09 26.73
C ASP A 149 16.88 6.42 27.06
N ILE A 150 17.70 6.73 26.04
CA ILE A 150 19.11 7.16 26.23
C ILE A 150 19.18 8.43 27.08
N SER A 151 18.39 9.45 26.74
CA SER A 151 18.40 10.72 27.47
C SER A 151 17.87 10.56 28.89
N ARG A 152 16.85 9.71 29.10
CA ARG A 152 16.32 9.37 30.43
C ARG A 152 17.40 8.73 31.30
N HIS A 153 18.04 7.68 30.79
CA HIS A 153 19.09 6.96 31.52
C HIS A 153 20.30 7.87 31.80
N HIS A 154 20.67 8.74 30.84
CA HIS A 154 21.76 9.70 31.05
C HIS A 154 21.45 10.67 32.19
N LEU A 155 20.23 11.22 32.22
CA LEU A 155 19.77 12.10 33.29
C LEU A 155 19.75 11.38 34.65
N GLU A 156 19.17 10.18 34.72
CA GLU A 156 19.13 9.36 35.93
C GLU A 156 20.53 9.06 36.47
N THR A 157 21.48 8.74 35.58
CA THR A 157 22.89 8.50 35.94
C THR A 157 23.53 9.73 36.58
N LEU A 158 23.31 10.92 36.02
CA LEU A 158 23.87 12.17 36.53
C LEU A 158 23.23 12.60 37.85
N GLN A 159 21.91 12.42 38.00
CA GLN A 159 21.17 12.75 39.22
C GLN A 159 21.55 11.85 40.40
N ASN A 160 21.88 10.58 40.13
CA ASN A 160 22.30 9.59 41.13
C ASN A 160 23.81 9.59 41.43
N ALA A 161 24.59 10.46 40.77
CA ALA A 161 26.02 10.55 41.00
C ALA A 161 26.34 11.08 42.41
N LYS A 162 27.34 10.51 43.08
CA LYS A 162 27.79 10.93 44.43
C LYS A 162 28.24 12.39 44.50
N LYS A 163 28.76 12.93 43.39
CA LYS A 163 29.06 14.36 43.21
C LYS A 163 28.13 14.91 42.14
N LYS A 164 27.27 15.84 42.53
CA LYS A 164 26.32 16.48 41.62
C LYS A 164 26.97 17.67 40.92
N ASP A 165 26.83 17.70 39.60
CA ASP A 165 27.29 18.78 38.73
C ASP A 165 26.02 19.42 38.14
N GLU A 166 25.53 20.48 38.80
CA GLU A 166 24.24 21.11 38.48
C GLU A 166 24.18 21.61 37.04
N VAL A 167 25.32 22.04 36.47
CA VAL A 167 25.38 22.51 35.08
C VAL A 167 25.20 21.35 34.10
N LYS A 168 25.81 20.19 34.37
CA LYS A 168 25.62 18.99 33.55
C LYS A 168 24.23 18.40 33.69
N ILE A 169 23.66 18.41 34.90
CA ILE A 169 22.31 17.93 35.16
C ILE A 169 21.30 18.80 34.38
N ALA A 170 21.37 20.13 34.50
CA ALA A 170 20.47 21.04 33.77
C ALA A 170 20.53 20.84 32.24
N LYS A 171 21.73 20.58 31.70
CA LYS A 171 21.89 20.26 30.27
C LYS A 171 21.25 18.92 29.89
N ALA A 172 21.43 17.88 30.71
CA ALA A 172 20.82 16.57 30.48
C ALA A 172 19.29 16.63 30.59
N GLU A 173 18.75 17.46 31.48
CA GLU A 173 17.30 17.74 31.57
C GLU A 173 16.77 18.38 30.29
N GLU A 174 17.46 19.40 29.77
CA GLU A 174 17.08 20.04 28.49
C GLU A 174 17.09 19.02 27.33
N GLU A 175 18.11 18.15 27.27
CA GLU A 175 18.20 17.10 26.25
C GLU A 175 17.11 16.04 26.40
N PHE A 176 16.76 15.66 27.65
CA PHE A 176 15.66 14.76 27.96
C PHE A 176 14.32 15.31 27.51
N TYR A 177 13.96 16.55 27.90
CA TYR A 177 12.69 17.15 27.52
C TYR A 177 12.56 17.27 25.99
N LYS A 178 13.64 17.63 25.29
CA LYS A 178 13.65 17.65 23.82
C LYS A 178 13.40 16.27 23.21
N ALA A 179 14.01 15.21 23.75
CA ALA A 179 13.80 13.86 23.27
C ALA A 179 12.37 13.36 23.55
N GLN A 180 11.84 13.68 24.73
CA GLN A 180 10.48 13.38 25.16
C GLN A 180 9.44 14.03 24.23
N THR A 181 9.50 15.35 24.04
CA THR A 181 8.52 16.07 23.18
C THR A 181 8.48 15.48 21.77
N VAL A 182 9.64 15.27 21.14
CA VAL A 182 9.70 14.74 19.76
C VAL A 182 9.18 13.30 19.67
N PHE A 183 9.39 12.49 20.70
CA PHE A 183 8.84 11.13 20.76
C PHE A 183 7.32 11.16 20.97
N GLU A 184 6.84 11.93 21.96
CA GLU A 184 5.43 11.98 22.36
C GLU A 184 4.54 12.55 21.26
N GLU A 185 4.99 13.58 20.53
CA GLU A 185 4.27 14.12 19.36
C GLU A 185 4.04 13.04 18.30
N LEU A 186 5.12 12.39 17.84
CA LEU A 186 5.01 11.31 16.84
C LEU A 186 4.22 10.11 17.36
N ASN A 187 4.35 9.78 18.63
CA ASN A 187 3.63 8.69 19.26
C ASN A 187 2.13 8.97 19.30
N LYS A 188 1.73 10.19 19.65
CA LYS A 188 0.33 10.62 19.69
C LYS A 188 -0.30 10.54 18.30
N GLU A 189 0.34 11.13 17.30
CA GLU A 189 -0.18 11.10 15.92
C GLU A 189 -0.39 9.66 15.42
N LEU A 190 0.60 8.78 15.58
CA LEU A 190 0.48 7.40 15.14
C LEU A 190 -0.59 6.61 15.92
N ARG A 191 -0.81 6.92 17.21
CA ARG A 191 -1.87 6.30 18.01
C ARG A 191 -3.27 6.71 17.53
N GLU A 192 -3.41 7.91 16.98
CA GLU A 192 -4.65 8.40 16.39
C GLU A 192 -4.86 7.82 14.97
N GLU A 193 -3.81 7.75 14.16
CA GLU A 193 -3.90 7.35 12.75
C GLU A 193 -3.98 5.84 12.52
N LEU A 194 -3.21 5.02 13.25
CA LEU A 194 -3.13 3.57 13.00
C LEU A 194 -4.50 2.87 13.14
N PRO A 195 -5.35 3.18 14.14
CA PRO A 195 -6.70 2.61 14.22
C PRO A 195 -7.61 3.04 13.07
N VAL A 196 -7.48 4.29 12.61
CA VAL A 196 -8.26 4.82 11.47
C VAL A 196 -7.88 4.09 10.20
N LEU A 197 -6.57 3.96 9.92
CA LEU A 197 -6.08 3.17 8.79
C LEU A 197 -6.55 1.72 8.91
N TYR A 198 -6.46 1.11 10.10
CA TYR A 198 -6.90 -0.27 10.31
C TYR A 198 -8.36 -0.44 9.91
N ASN A 199 -9.26 0.42 10.42
CA ASN A 199 -10.69 0.34 10.13
C ASN A 199 -11.02 0.60 8.65
N SER A 200 -10.22 1.41 7.95
CA SER A 200 -10.44 1.70 6.52
C SER A 200 -10.36 0.46 5.60
N ARG A 201 -9.73 -0.64 6.04
CA ARG A 201 -9.64 -1.89 5.27
C ARG A 201 -11.00 -2.43 4.82
N ILE A 202 -12.02 -2.27 5.67
CA ILE A 202 -13.37 -2.77 5.39
C ILE A 202 -13.94 -2.03 4.19
N ALA A 203 -13.90 -0.69 4.22
CA ALA A 203 -14.38 0.13 3.11
C ALA A 203 -13.61 -0.13 1.81
N CYS A 204 -12.30 -0.33 1.90
CA CYS A 204 -11.46 -0.71 0.76
C CYS A 204 -11.94 -2.03 0.12
N TYR A 205 -12.09 -3.09 0.93
CA TYR A 205 -12.53 -4.40 0.43
C TYR A 205 -13.95 -4.34 -0.14
N VAL A 206 -14.88 -3.68 0.54
CA VAL A 206 -16.26 -3.49 0.06
C VAL A 206 -16.25 -2.80 -1.30
N THR A 207 -15.53 -1.69 -1.43
CA THR A 207 -15.46 -0.91 -2.68
C THR A 207 -14.92 -1.75 -3.84
N ILE A 208 -13.79 -2.44 -3.62
CA ILE A 208 -13.16 -3.26 -4.66
C ILE A 208 -14.10 -4.36 -5.14
N PHE A 209 -14.71 -5.12 -4.23
CA PHE A 209 -15.54 -6.25 -4.61
C PHE A 209 -16.92 -5.83 -5.13
N GLN A 210 -17.48 -4.71 -4.69
CA GLN A 210 -18.67 -4.13 -5.30
C GLN A 210 -18.39 -3.66 -6.74
N ASN A 211 -17.26 -2.97 -6.97
CA ASN A 211 -16.86 -2.57 -8.32
C ASN A 211 -16.69 -3.78 -9.23
N ILE A 212 -15.94 -4.81 -8.80
CA ILE A 212 -15.76 -6.04 -9.58
C ILE A 212 -17.09 -6.73 -9.87
N SER A 213 -17.97 -6.83 -8.88
CA SER A 213 -19.28 -7.45 -9.05
C SER A 213 -20.14 -6.71 -10.07
N ASN A 214 -20.21 -5.38 -9.96
CA ASN A 214 -21.00 -4.55 -10.87
C ASN A 214 -20.45 -4.59 -12.29
N LEU A 215 -19.12 -4.52 -12.46
CA LEU A 215 -18.49 -4.62 -13.77
C LEU A 215 -18.75 -5.98 -14.43
N ARG A 216 -18.69 -7.07 -13.66
CA ARG A 216 -19.02 -8.41 -14.15
C ARG A 216 -20.48 -8.54 -14.56
N ASP A 217 -21.41 -8.01 -13.76
CA ASP A 217 -22.84 -8.05 -14.07
C ASP A 217 -23.14 -7.36 -15.42
N ILE A 218 -22.60 -6.16 -15.61
CA ILE A 218 -22.71 -5.43 -16.87
C ILE A 218 -22.08 -6.22 -18.01
N PHE A 219 -20.83 -6.68 -17.83
CA PHE A 219 -20.09 -7.41 -18.85
C PHE A 219 -20.84 -8.67 -19.31
N TYR A 220 -21.29 -9.51 -18.37
CA TYR A 220 -22.00 -10.74 -18.70
C TYR A 220 -23.36 -10.48 -19.35
N LYS A 221 -24.07 -9.44 -18.91
CA LYS A 221 -25.35 -9.07 -19.51
C LYS A 221 -25.20 -8.64 -20.97
N GLU A 222 -24.23 -7.79 -21.27
CA GLU A 222 -23.99 -7.32 -22.65
C GLU A 222 -23.39 -8.44 -23.51
N MET A 223 -22.48 -9.25 -22.97
CA MET A 223 -21.92 -10.42 -23.66
C MET A 223 -22.99 -11.45 -24.00
N SER A 224 -23.97 -11.64 -23.12
CA SER A 224 -25.09 -12.55 -23.38
C SER A 224 -25.94 -12.13 -24.57
N LYS A 225 -26.05 -10.82 -24.86
CA LYS A 225 -26.77 -10.32 -26.04
C LYS A 225 -25.98 -10.66 -27.30
N LEU A 226 -24.68 -10.34 -27.32
CA LEU A 226 -23.80 -10.65 -28.46
C LEU A 226 -23.77 -12.15 -28.78
N ASN A 227 -23.77 -13.00 -27.75
CA ASN A 227 -23.85 -14.46 -27.94
C ASN A 227 -25.18 -14.91 -28.55
N HIS A 228 -26.29 -14.24 -28.21
CA HIS A 228 -27.60 -14.52 -28.82
C HIS A 228 -27.64 -14.04 -30.26
N ASP A 229 -27.13 -12.84 -30.54
CA ASP A 229 -27.05 -12.29 -31.90
C ASP A 229 -26.19 -13.20 -32.80
N LEU A 230 -25.08 -13.73 -32.29
CA LEU A 230 -24.25 -14.70 -33.01
C LEU A 230 -24.99 -15.99 -33.32
N TYR A 231 -25.78 -16.50 -32.37
CA TYR A 231 -26.61 -17.69 -32.59
C TYR A 231 -27.60 -17.44 -33.73
N ASP A 232 -28.29 -16.30 -33.73
CA ASP A 232 -29.26 -15.94 -34.76
C ASP A 232 -28.59 -15.81 -36.15
N VAL A 233 -27.38 -15.25 -36.23
CA VAL A 233 -26.59 -15.21 -37.48
C VAL A 233 -26.33 -16.63 -37.99
N MET A 234 -25.91 -17.55 -37.13
CA MET A 234 -25.67 -18.94 -37.53
C MET A 234 -26.95 -19.64 -37.97
N SER A 235 -28.08 -19.37 -37.33
CA SER A 235 -29.39 -19.89 -37.76
C SER A 235 -29.82 -19.33 -39.12
N LYS A 236 -29.52 -18.06 -39.44
CA LYS A 236 -29.80 -17.50 -40.77
C LYS A 236 -28.96 -18.18 -41.86
N LEU A 237 -27.70 -18.50 -41.57
CA LEU A 237 -26.83 -19.22 -42.49
C LEU A 237 -27.33 -20.65 -42.75
N GLU A 238 -27.74 -21.37 -41.70
CA GLU A 238 -28.27 -22.73 -41.82
C GLU A 238 -29.52 -22.80 -42.73
N ASN A 239 -30.34 -21.75 -42.72
CA ASN A 239 -31.58 -21.66 -43.49
C ASN A 239 -31.42 -20.99 -44.88
N GLN A 240 -30.19 -20.77 -45.34
CA GLN A 240 -29.89 -20.14 -46.64
C GLN A 240 -30.10 -21.09 -47.84
#